data_AF-M4MBX5-F1
#
_entry.id   AF-M4MBX5-F1
#
_cell.length_a   1.000
_cell.length_b   1.000
_cell.length_c   1.000
_cell.angle_alpha   90.00
_cell.angle_beta   90.00
_cell.angle_gamma   90.00
#
_symmetry.space_group_name_H-M   'P 1'
#
loop_
_entity.id
_entity.type
_entity.pdbx_description
1 polymer ?
#
loop_
_entity_poly.entity_id
_entity_poly.type
_entity_poly.pdbx_seq_one_letter_code
_entity_poly.pdbx_strand_id
1 'polypeptide(L)'
;LGCQCIPKEDLEIELDTVLGQALVPIETSALISKQKRLAHDIVEMEVVPDKQIAFYPGQYADVECAECSAVRSYSFSAPPQPDGSLSFHVRLVPGGVFSGWLFGGDRTGATLTLRAPYGQFGLHESNATMVCVAGGTGLAPIKCVLQSMTQAQRERDVLLFFGARQQRDLYCLDEIEALQLDWGGRFELIPVLSEESSTSS
;
A
#
# COMPACT_ATOMS: atom_id res chain seq x y z
N LEU A 1 20.11 4.22 -13.76
CA LEU A 1 19.07 4.32 -12.70
C LEU A 1 19.51 5.37 -11.69
N GLY A 2 18.70 6.37 -11.40
CA GLY A 2 19.10 7.51 -10.55
C GLY A 2 19.58 7.13 -9.14
N CYS A 3 19.00 6.08 -8.54
CA CYS A 3 19.39 5.59 -7.21
C CYS A 3 20.80 4.99 -7.11
N GLN A 4 21.48 4.79 -8.25
CA GLN A 4 22.84 4.25 -8.34
C GLN A 4 23.73 5.09 -9.27
N CYS A 5 23.26 6.26 -9.72
CA CYS A 5 23.99 7.12 -10.63
C CYS A 5 24.66 8.25 -9.84
N ILE A 6 25.97 8.39 -10.00
CA ILE A 6 26.74 9.49 -9.43
C ILE A 6 27.25 10.33 -10.62
N PRO A 7 26.74 11.56 -10.83
CA PRO A 7 27.21 12.41 -11.92
C PRO A 7 28.70 12.72 -11.77
N LYS A 8 29.46 12.65 -12.86
CA LYS A 8 30.88 13.02 -12.90
C LYS A 8 31.13 14.37 -13.57
N GLU A 9 30.11 14.88 -14.25
CA GLU A 9 30.06 16.16 -14.94
C GLU A 9 28.60 16.67 -14.90
N ASP A 10 28.41 17.92 -15.32
CA ASP A 10 27.08 18.52 -15.37
C ASP A 10 26.16 17.73 -16.31
N LEU A 11 24.94 17.48 -15.85
CA LEU A 11 23.94 16.78 -16.64
C LEU A 11 22.55 17.33 -16.36
N GLU A 12 21.68 17.17 -17.36
CA GLU A 12 20.27 17.51 -17.30
C GLU A 12 19.45 16.20 -17.32
N ILE A 13 18.45 16.09 -16.45
CA ILE A 13 17.57 14.91 -16.37
C ILE A 13 16.14 15.37 -16.57
N GLU A 14 15.47 14.74 -17.53
CA GLU A 14 14.01 14.82 -17.66
C GLU A 14 13.38 13.66 -16.88
N LEU A 15 12.40 13.99 -16.03
CA LEU A 15 11.66 13.02 -15.23
C LEU A 15 10.18 13.13 -15.57
N ASP A 16 9.62 12.07 -16.15
CA ASP A 16 8.18 11.92 -16.27
C ASP A 16 7.60 11.57 -14.89
N THR A 17 7.13 12.57 -14.15
CA THR A 17 6.41 12.33 -12.90
C THR A 17 4.95 12.02 -13.20
N VAL A 18 4.53 10.81 -12.84
CA VAL A 18 3.13 10.38 -12.93
C VAL A 18 2.26 11.12 -11.92
N LEU A 19 2.86 11.38 -10.75
CA LEU A 19 2.23 12.10 -9.66
C LEU A 19 2.44 13.61 -9.88
N GLY A 20 1.62 14.43 -9.22
CA GLY A 20 1.68 15.89 -9.31
C GLY A 20 3.00 16.48 -8.79
N GLN A 21 2.95 17.60 -8.08
CA GLN A 21 4.18 18.21 -7.57
C GLN A 21 4.92 17.26 -6.63
N ALA A 22 6.22 17.06 -6.87
CA ALA A 22 7.03 16.16 -6.04
C ALA A 22 6.99 16.56 -4.56
N LEU A 23 6.60 15.61 -3.71
CA LEU A 23 6.61 15.77 -2.26
C LEU A 23 8.01 15.43 -1.74
N VAL A 24 8.56 16.30 -0.88
CA VAL A 24 9.87 16.10 -0.30
C VAL A 24 9.76 15.09 0.85
N PRO A 25 10.52 13.98 0.84
CA PRO A 25 10.48 13.01 1.92
C PRO A 25 10.95 13.63 3.23
N ILE A 26 10.25 13.31 4.32
CA ILE A 26 10.65 13.66 5.69
C ILE A 26 10.97 12.39 6.49
N GLU A 27 11.75 12.56 7.55
CA GLU A 27 11.97 11.53 8.57
C GLU A 27 11.21 11.90 9.84
N THR A 28 10.51 10.93 10.44
CA THR A 28 9.78 11.10 11.70
C THR A 28 9.65 9.78 12.46
N SER A 29 9.62 9.85 13.79
CA SER A 29 9.15 8.73 14.60
C SER A 29 7.65 8.54 14.44
N ALA A 30 7.18 7.31 14.60
CA ALA A 30 5.76 6.94 14.61
C ALA A 30 5.49 5.81 15.60
N LEU A 31 4.37 5.88 16.31
CA LEU A 31 3.92 4.84 17.23
C LEU A 31 2.95 3.90 16.52
N ILE A 32 3.10 2.58 16.70
CA ILE A 32 2.09 1.62 16.26
C ILE A 32 0.84 1.81 17.13
N SER A 33 -0.24 2.32 16.53
CA SER A 33 -1.51 2.57 17.21
C SER A 33 -2.39 1.32 17.22
N LYS A 34 -2.28 0.48 16.20
CA LYS A 34 -3.14 -0.68 16.02
C LYS A 34 -2.48 -1.75 15.15
N GLN A 35 -2.80 -3.00 15.48
CA GLN A 35 -2.41 -4.17 14.72
C GLN A 35 -3.62 -5.09 14.51
N LYS A 36 -4.05 -5.28 13.26
CA LYS A 36 -5.22 -6.11 12.90
C LYS A 36 -4.82 -7.22 11.94
N ARG A 37 -5.21 -8.46 12.23
CA ARG A 37 -5.05 -9.57 11.29
C ARG A 37 -6.04 -9.42 10.14
N LEU A 38 -5.54 -9.38 8.90
CA LEU A 38 -6.37 -9.34 7.69
C LEU A 38 -6.50 -10.73 7.04
N ALA A 39 -5.46 -11.54 7.16
CA ALA A 39 -5.43 -12.95 6.76
C ALA A 39 -4.51 -13.73 7.70
N HIS A 40 -4.35 -15.03 7.46
CA HIS A 40 -3.47 -15.88 8.28
C HIS A 40 -2.01 -15.39 8.29
N ASP A 41 -1.54 -14.80 7.18
CA ASP A 41 -0.18 -14.30 7.00
C ASP A 41 -0.11 -12.79 6.66
N ILE A 42 -1.19 -12.02 6.85
CA ILE A 42 -1.22 -10.57 6.58
C ILE A 42 -1.77 -9.81 7.80
N VAL A 43 -1.08 -8.74 8.16
CA VAL A 43 -1.46 -7.80 9.22
C VAL A 43 -1.59 -6.40 8.62
N GLU A 44 -2.65 -5.70 9.00
CA GLU A 44 -2.74 -4.24 8.93
C GLU A 44 -2.02 -3.65 10.14
N MET A 45 -1.00 -2.85 9.89
CA MET A 45 -0.29 -2.08 10.89
C MET A 45 -0.64 -0.61 10.69
N GLU A 46 -1.26 0.00 11.69
CA GLU A 46 -1.56 1.43 11.72
C GLU A 46 -0.56 2.13 12.64
N VAL A 47 -0.09 3.30 12.22
CA VAL A 47 0.88 4.10 12.96
C VAL A 47 0.45 5.56 13.00
N VAL A 48 0.80 6.23 14.09
CA VAL A 48 0.62 7.68 14.26
C VAL A 48 2.00 8.33 14.28
N PRO A 49 2.36 9.12 13.25
CA PRO A 49 3.65 9.80 13.19
C PRO A 49 3.67 11.08 14.03
N ASP A 50 4.82 11.41 14.61
CA ASP A 50 5.03 12.67 15.35
C ASP A 50 4.88 13.91 14.46
N LYS A 51 5.21 13.75 13.16
CA LYS A 51 5.02 14.76 12.12
C LYS A 51 4.14 14.18 11.02
N GLN A 52 3.12 14.93 10.61
CA GLN A 52 2.25 14.51 9.51
C GLN A 52 3.05 14.34 8.22
N ILE A 53 2.79 13.23 7.52
CA ILE A 53 3.38 12.91 6.22
C ILE A 53 2.32 13.15 5.16
N ALA A 54 2.55 14.11 4.27
CA ALA A 54 1.80 14.23 3.03
C ALA A 54 2.26 13.14 2.06
N PHE A 55 1.31 12.49 1.38
CA PHE A 55 1.62 11.49 0.35
C PHE A 55 0.52 11.44 -0.71
N TYR A 56 0.88 10.98 -1.90
CA TYR A 56 -0.08 10.61 -2.94
C TYR A 56 -0.46 9.13 -2.83
N PRO A 57 -1.75 8.78 -3.01
CA PRO A 57 -2.20 7.40 -3.07
C PRO A 57 -1.38 6.55 -4.05
N GLY A 58 -0.88 5.42 -3.57
CA GLY A 58 0.03 4.54 -4.31
C GLY A 58 1.51 4.66 -3.92
N GLN A 59 1.89 5.74 -3.21
CA GLN A 59 3.23 5.90 -2.64
C GLN A 59 3.48 4.97 -1.43
N TYR A 60 4.72 4.95 -0.97
CA TYR A 60 5.17 4.12 0.14
C TYR A 60 6.05 4.89 1.13
N ALA A 61 6.26 4.28 2.30
CA ALA A 61 7.22 4.71 3.30
C ALA A 61 8.30 3.64 3.48
N ASP A 62 9.52 4.07 3.75
CA ASP A 62 10.52 3.20 4.37
C ASP A 62 10.27 3.18 5.87
N VAL A 63 10.06 1.98 6.41
CA VAL A 63 9.79 1.69 7.81
C VAL A 63 11.02 1.05 8.42
N GLU A 64 11.56 1.70 9.45
CA GLU A 64 12.68 1.22 10.23
C GLU A 64 12.22 0.84 11.64
N CYS A 65 12.57 -0.37 12.04
CA CYS A 65 12.40 -0.88 13.40
C CYS A 65 13.78 -1.02 14.04
N ALA A 66 14.06 -0.24 15.08
CA ALA A 66 15.37 -0.27 15.77
C ALA A 66 15.67 -1.65 16.37
N GLU A 67 14.66 -2.30 16.98
CA GLU A 67 14.78 -3.68 17.51
C GLU A 67 15.12 -4.71 16.44
N CYS A 68 14.73 -4.44 15.19
CA CYS A 68 14.87 -5.33 14.06
C CYS A 68 16.14 -5.04 13.25
N SER A 69 16.78 -3.88 13.46
CA SER A 69 17.90 -3.36 12.64
C SER A 69 17.64 -3.52 11.14
N ALA A 70 16.40 -3.25 10.72
CA ALA A 70 15.92 -3.51 9.37
C ALA A 70 15.06 -2.35 8.88
N VAL A 71 15.34 -1.91 7.64
CA VAL A 71 14.53 -0.96 6.89
C VAL A 71 13.76 -1.73 5.82
N ARG A 72 12.45 -1.50 5.70
CA ARG A 72 11.58 -2.12 4.70
C ARG A 72 10.61 -1.11 4.12
N SER A 73 10.40 -1.16 2.81
CA SER A 73 9.43 -0.32 2.13
C SER A 73 8.04 -0.94 2.20
N TYR A 74 7.05 -0.18 2.66
CA TYR A 74 5.64 -0.57 2.69
C TYR A 74 4.76 0.52 2.08
N SER A 75 3.93 0.15 1.10
CA SER A 75 2.95 1.06 0.51
C SER A 75 1.87 1.45 1.52
N PHE A 76 1.43 2.70 1.45
CA PHE A 76 0.24 3.14 2.18
C PHE A 76 -0.97 2.34 1.70
N SER A 77 -1.76 1.82 2.64
CA SER A 77 -2.94 1.01 2.33
C SER A 77 -4.27 1.76 2.36
N ALA A 78 -4.28 3.01 2.85
CA ALA A 78 -5.45 3.86 2.89
C ALA A 78 -5.09 5.32 2.51
N PRO A 79 -6.05 6.12 2.03
CA PRO A 79 -5.85 7.55 1.76
C PRO A 79 -5.43 8.32 3.03
N PRO A 80 -4.93 9.57 2.90
CA PRO A 80 -4.62 10.42 4.04
C PRO A 80 -5.79 10.53 5.02
N GLN A 81 -5.54 10.19 6.30
CA GLN A 81 -6.55 10.22 7.35
C GLN A 81 -6.59 11.58 8.06
N PRO A 82 -7.76 12.05 8.55
CA PRO A 82 -7.87 13.33 9.26
C PRO A 82 -7.02 13.43 10.53
N ASP A 83 -6.78 12.31 11.21
CA ASP A 83 -5.94 12.22 12.41
C ASP A 83 -4.44 12.08 12.09
N GLY A 84 -4.08 12.00 10.81
CA GLY A 84 -2.70 11.81 10.35
C GLY A 84 -2.18 10.38 10.49
N SER A 85 -3.02 9.41 10.86
CA SER A 85 -2.64 8.00 10.91
C SER A 85 -2.31 7.45 9.52
N LEU A 86 -1.40 6.48 9.48
CA LEU A 86 -0.93 5.82 8.28
C LEU A 86 -1.11 4.31 8.45
N SER A 87 -1.60 3.62 7.43
CA SER A 87 -1.80 2.17 7.46
C SER A 87 -0.96 1.45 6.41
N PHE A 88 -0.51 0.24 6.76
CA PHE A 88 0.29 -0.63 5.90
C PHE A 88 -0.22 -2.07 5.97
N HIS A 89 -0.22 -2.78 4.82
CA HIS A 89 -0.42 -4.23 4.80
C HIS A 89 0.94 -4.95 4.79
N VAL A 90 1.23 -5.71 5.85
CA VAL A 90 2.49 -6.44 6.01
C VAL A 90 2.23 -7.94 5.93
N ARG A 91 2.90 -8.61 4.99
CA ARG A 91 2.89 -10.07 4.88
C ARG A 91 3.99 -10.69 5.74
N LEU A 92 3.69 -11.82 6.39
CA LEU A 92 4.69 -12.67 7.02
C LEU A 92 5.58 -13.32 5.97
N VAL A 93 6.85 -12.95 5.94
CA VAL A 93 7.86 -13.62 5.13
C VAL A 93 8.63 -14.61 6.03
N PRO A 94 8.69 -15.91 5.67
CA PRO A 94 9.51 -16.87 6.40
C PRO A 94 10.98 -16.39 6.51
N GLY A 95 11.51 -16.35 7.73
CA GLY A 95 12.86 -15.83 8.01
C GLY A 95 12.99 -14.30 7.93
N GLY A 96 11.92 -13.57 7.64
CA GLY A 96 11.91 -12.12 7.60
C GLY A 96 12.01 -11.51 9.00
N VAL A 97 13.03 -10.68 9.25
CA VAL A 97 13.28 -10.07 10.58
C VAL A 97 12.13 -9.16 11.01
N PHE A 98 11.77 -8.16 10.19
CA PHE A 98 10.69 -7.23 10.52
C PHE A 98 9.32 -7.92 10.58
N SER A 99 8.96 -8.71 9.55
CA SER A 99 7.67 -9.38 9.52
C SER A 99 7.54 -10.43 10.62
N GLY A 100 8.63 -11.14 10.96
CA GLY A 100 8.65 -12.08 12.09
C GLY A 100 8.49 -11.37 13.43
N TRP A 101 9.18 -10.23 13.62
CA TRP A 101 9.01 -9.38 14.81
C TRP A 101 7.56 -8.91 14.96
N LEU A 102 6.96 -8.36 13.89
CA LEU A 102 5.58 -7.86 13.90
C LEU A 102 4.57 -8.99 14.17
N PHE A 103 4.80 -10.19 13.64
CA PHE A 103 3.89 -11.32 13.82
C PHE A 103 4.09 -12.09 15.14
N GLY A 104 5.21 -11.86 15.83
CA GLY A 104 5.57 -12.55 17.07
C GLY A 104 4.77 -12.11 18.30
N GLY A 105 3.97 -11.03 18.22
CA GLY A 105 3.15 -10.52 19.31
C GLY A 105 2.42 -9.23 18.92
N ASP A 106 1.65 -8.67 19.84
CA ASP A 106 1.10 -7.31 19.69
C ASP A 106 2.22 -6.29 19.86
N ARG A 107 2.38 -5.41 18.87
CA ARG A 107 3.40 -4.34 18.86
C ARG A 107 2.81 -2.95 19.07
N THR A 108 1.54 -2.85 19.46
CA THR A 108 0.92 -1.57 19.82
C THR A 108 1.75 -0.84 20.88
N GLY A 109 2.04 0.44 20.65
CA GLY A 109 2.90 1.27 21.49
C GLY A 109 4.39 1.21 21.15
N ALA A 110 4.84 0.30 20.27
CA ALA A 110 6.21 0.30 19.77
C ALA A 110 6.47 1.49 18.83
N THR A 111 7.69 2.02 18.85
CA THR A 111 8.11 3.12 17.99
C THR A 111 8.84 2.61 16.76
N LEU A 112 8.52 3.19 15.61
CA LEU A 112 9.17 3.01 14.32
C LEU A 112 9.72 4.35 13.84
N THR A 113 10.70 4.33 12.94
CA THR A 113 11.11 5.51 12.18
C THR A 113 10.59 5.38 10.75
N LEU A 114 9.91 6.41 10.26
CA LEU A 114 9.37 6.48 8.91
C LEU A 114 10.17 7.48 8.09
N ARG A 115 10.46 7.11 6.84
CA ARG A 115 10.94 8.03 5.80
C ARG A 115 9.98 7.98 4.62
N ALA A 116 9.36 9.11 4.29
CA ALA A 116 8.24 9.13 3.35
C ALA A 116 7.92 10.55 2.87
N PRO A 117 7.25 10.70 1.70
CA PRO A 117 6.80 9.62 0.82
C PRO A 117 7.80 9.27 -0.28
N TYR A 118 7.74 8.04 -0.78
CA TYR A 118 8.51 7.57 -1.94
C TYR A 118 7.60 6.90 -2.99
N GLY A 119 8.13 6.77 -4.21
CA GLY A 119 7.45 6.10 -5.32
C GLY A 119 6.67 7.04 -6.24
N GLN A 120 6.42 6.54 -7.46
CA GLN A 120 5.71 7.24 -8.54
C GLN A 120 4.44 6.48 -8.99
N PHE A 121 4.10 5.37 -8.30
CA PHE A 121 2.86 4.65 -8.58
C PHE A 121 1.67 5.45 -8.08
N GLY A 122 0.66 5.64 -8.94
CA GLY A 122 -0.60 6.27 -8.58
C GLY A 122 -1.54 6.39 -9.78
N LEU A 123 -2.56 7.24 -9.62
CA LEU A 123 -3.61 7.43 -10.61
C LEU A 123 -3.16 8.36 -11.74
N HIS A 124 -3.22 7.88 -12.98
CA HIS A 124 -3.07 8.71 -14.16
C HIS A 124 -4.41 9.34 -14.56
N GLU A 125 -4.35 10.61 -14.99
CA GLU A 125 -5.50 11.31 -15.60
C GLU A 125 -5.86 10.64 -16.93
N SER A 126 -6.97 9.90 -16.92
CA SER A 126 -7.51 9.21 -18.10
C SER A 126 -8.93 8.74 -17.80
N ASN A 127 -9.73 8.59 -18.87
CA ASN A 127 -11.07 8.01 -18.81
C ASN A 127 -11.11 6.54 -19.28
N ALA A 128 -9.99 5.97 -19.75
CA ALA A 128 -9.93 4.59 -20.24
C ALA A 128 -10.04 3.58 -19.09
N THR A 129 -10.69 2.43 -19.24
CA THR A 129 -10.81 1.41 -18.17
C THR A 129 -9.51 1.18 -17.38
N MET A 130 -9.60 1.19 -16.05
CA MET A 130 -8.48 0.82 -15.18
C MET A 130 -8.38 -0.70 -15.07
N VAL A 131 -7.21 -1.23 -15.40
CA VAL A 131 -6.88 -2.64 -15.17
C VAL A 131 -5.88 -2.69 -14.02
N CYS A 132 -6.35 -3.13 -12.86
CA CYS A 132 -5.56 -3.24 -11.64
C CYS A 132 -5.19 -4.71 -11.43
N VAL A 133 -3.90 -5.00 -11.25
CA VAL A 133 -3.42 -6.37 -10.96
C VAL A 133 -2.70 -6.36 -9.63
N ALA A 134 -3.33 -6.95 -8.61
CA ALA A 134 -2.80 -7.08 -7.27
C ALA A 134 -2.38 -8.53 -7.01
N GLY A 135 -1.22 -8.74 -6.39
CA GLY A 135 -0.81 -10.05 -5.86
C GLY A 135 -0.49 -9.93 -4.37
N GLY A 136 -1.18 -10.70 -3.52
CA GLY A 136 -0.97 -10.64 -2.07
C GLY A 136 -1.08 -9.21 -1.52
N THR A 137 -0.05 -8.72 -0.82
CA THR A 137 -0.05 -7.37 -0.25
C THR A 137 0.08 -6.25 -1.28
N GLY A 138 0.28 -6.57 -2.56
CA GLY A 138 0.17 -5.60 -3.67
C GLY A 138 -1.22 -4.96 -3.79
N LEU A 139 -2.24 -5.48 -3.09
CA LEU A 139 -3.53 -4.82 -2.95
C LEU A 139 -3.43 -3.48 -2.20
N ALA A 140 -2.49 -3.31 -1.27
CA ALA A 140 -2.36 -2.10 -0.45
C ALA A 140 -2.37 -0.78 -1.26
N PRO A 141 -1.42 -0.56 -2.19
CA PRO A 141 -1.39 0.69 -2.95
C PRO A 141 -2.59 0.85 -3.89
N ILE A 142 -3.10 -0.24 -4.47
CA ILE A 142 -4.28 -0.21 -5.36
C ILE A 142 -5.53 0.20 -4.58
N LYS A 143 -5.75 -0.39 -3.40
CA LYS A 143 -6.85 -0.03 -2.51
C LYS A 143 -6.78 1.45 -2.11
N CYS A 144 -5.60 1.92 -1.72
CA CYS A 144 -5.38 3.32 -1.39
C CYS A 144 -5.75 4.25 -2.57
N VAL A 145 -5.33 3.92 -3.79
CA VAL A 145 -5.68 4.69 -5.00
C VAL A 145 -7.19 4.70 -5.21
N LEU A 146 -7.85 3.54 -5.25
CA LEU A 146 -9.29 3.44 -5.52
C LEU A 146 -10.12 4.18 -4.47
N GLN A 147 -9.77 4.06 -3.19
CA GLN A 147 -10.46 4.77 -2.09
C GLN A 147 -10.31 6.29 -2.20
N SER A 148 -9.17 6.77 -2.70
CA SER A 148 -8.88 8.21 -2.81
C SER A 148 -9.57 8.92 -3.98
N MET A 149 -10.15 8.16 -4.93
CA MET A 149 -10.73 8.73 -6.13
C MET A 149 -11.97 9.57 -5.81
N THR A 150 -12.07 10.72 -6.48
CA THR A 150 -13.25 11.59 -6.43
C THR A 150 -14.43 10.94 -7.13
N GLN A 151 -15.65 11.36 -6.83
CA GLN A 151 -16.87 10.81 -7.46
C GLN A 151 -16.81 10.88 -9.00
N ALA A 152 -16.33 11.99 -9.57
CA ALA A 152 -16.16 12.12 -11.02
C ALA A 152 -15.15 11.11 -11.61
N GLN A 153 -14.09 10.77 -10.86
CA GLN A 153 -13.12 9.76 -11.28
C GLN A 153 -13.67 8.33 -11.17
N ARG A 154 -14.65 8.10 -10.29
CA ARG A 154 -15.30 6.79 -10.08
C ARG A 154 -16.34 6.44 -11.15
N GLU A 155 -16.54 7.29 -12.14
CA GLU A 155 -17.27 6.94 -13.37
C GLU A 155 -16.45 6.04 -14.31
N ARG A 156 -15.14 5.92 -14.04
CA ARG A 156 -14.20 5.11 -14.81
C ARG A 156 -14.36 3.63 -14.48
N ASP A 157 -14.53 2.79 -15.51
CA ASP A 157 -14.58 1.34 -15.32
C ASP A 157 -13.29 0.77 -14.70
N VAL A 158 -13.43 -0.26 -13.87
CA VAL A 158 -12.35 -0.93 -13.14
C VAL A 158 -12.46 -2.45 -13.28
N LEU A 159 -11.36 -3.08 -13.66
CA LEU A 159 -11.13 -4.52 -13.56
C LEU A 159 -10.01 -4.75 -12.54
N LEU A 160 -10.35 -5.28 -11.37
CA LEU A 160 -9.40 -5.62 -10.31
C LEU A 160 -9.12 -7.11 -10.32
N PHE A 161 -7.99 -7.52 -10.88
CA PHE A 161 -7.48 -8.88 -10.74
C PHE A 161 -6.76 -9.02 -9.41
N PHE A 162 -7.26 -9.89 -8.53
CA PHE A 162 -6.65 -10.13 -7.23
C PHE A 162 -6.11 -11.56 -7.12
N GLY A 163 -4.79 -11.67 -7.29
CA GLY A 163 -4.01 -12.90 -7.20
C GLY A 163 -3.73 -13.34 -5.76
N ALA A 164 -4.10 -14.58 -5.46
CA ALA A 164 -3.88 -15.27 -4.20
C ALA A 164 -3.56 -16.76 -4.45
N ARG A 165 -3.04 -17.48 -3.44
CA ARG A 165 -2.86 -18.94 -3.60
C ARG A 165 -4.20 -19.64 -3.45
N GLN A 166 -4.91 -19.35 -2.36
CA GLN A 166 -6.21 -19.92 -2.02
C GLN A 166 -7.21 -18.80 -1.66
N GLN A 167 -8.50 -19.13 -1.64
CA GLN A 167 -9.59 -18.23 -1.29
C GLN A 167 -9.36 -17.57 0.08
N ARG A 168 -8.82 -18.33 1.04
CA ARG A 168 -8.48 -17.84 2.39
C ARG A 168 -7.40 -16.77 2.44
N ASP A 169 -6.66 -16.56 1.36
CA ASP A 169 -5.59 -15.57 1.27
C ASP A 169 -6.07 -14.24 0.66
N LEU A 170 -7.28 -14.21 0.11
CA LEU A 170 -7.96 -12.97 -0.24
C LEU A 170 -8.38 -12.25 1.04
N TYR A 171 -8.22 -10.94 1.06
CA TYR A 171 -8.48 -10.11 2.23
C TYR A 171 -9.00 -8.73 1.80
N CYS A 172 -9.57 -7.97 2.74
CA CYS A 172 -10.26 -6.70 2.46
C CYS A 172 -11.43 -6.83 1.45
N LEU A 173 -12.03 -8.03 1.32
CA LEU A 173 -13.13 -8.26 0.37
C LEU A 173 -14.33 -7.35 0.67
N ASP A 174 -14.71 -7.21 1.94
CA ASP A 174 -15.82 -6.33 2.35
C ASP A 174 -15.53 -4.84 2.01
N GLU A 175 -14.27 -4.41 2.13
CA GLU A 175 -13.88 -3.04 1.76
C GLU A 175 -13.95 -2.83 0.24
N ILE A 176 -13.60 -3.87 -0.54
CA ILE A 176 -13.72 -3.84 -2.01
C ILE A 176 -15.19 -3.85 -2.42
N GLU A 177 -16.02 -4.68 -1.80
CA GLU A 177 -17.46 -4.72 -2.06
C GLU A 177 -18.11 -3.37 -1.75
N ALA A 178 -17.75 -2.75 -0.63
CA ALA A 178 -18.21 -1.40 -0.29
C ALA A 178 -17.82 -0.37 -1.35
N LEU A 179 -16.61 -0.47 -1.91
CA LEU A 179 -16.18 0.38 -3.02
C LEU A 179 -16.96 0.11 -4.30
N GLN A 180 -17.26 -1.16 -4.62
CA GLN A 180 -18.07 -1.52 -5.79
C GLN A 180 -19.49 -0.94 -5.70
N LEU A 181 -20.08 -0.92 -4.51
CA LEU A 181 -21.42 -0.36 -4.27
C LEU A 181 -21.48 1.17 -4.42
N ASP A 182 -20.38 1.87 -4.12
CA ASP A 182 -20.25 3.33 -4.24
C ASP A 182 -19.57 3.77 -5.56
N TRP A 183 -19.42 2.86 -6.52
CA TRP A 183 -18.77 3.15 -7.80
C TRP A 183 -19.80 3.55 -8.88
N GLY A 184 -19.52 4.62 -9.63
CA GLY A 184 -20.41 5.10 -10.70
C GLY A 184 -20.31 4.27 -11.98
N GLY A 185 -19.09 3.88 -12.36
CA GLY A 185 -18.83 3.00 -13.50
C GLY A 185 -18.92 1.50 -13.16
N ARG A 186 -18.55 0.63 -14.11
CA ARG A 186 -18.43 -0.82 -13.82
C ARG A 186 -17.20 -1.07 -12.96
N PHE A 187 -17.36 -1.68 -11.79
CA PHE A 187 -16.25 -2.20 -10.99
C PHE A 187 -16.40 -3.71 -10.80
N GLU A 188 -15.50 -4.47 -11.44
CA GLU A 188 -15.41 -5.92 -11.28
C GLU A 188 -14.15 -6.35 -10.53
N LEU A 189 -14.34 -7.10 -9.43
CA LEU A 189 -13.30 -7.87 -8.77
C LEU A 189 -13.21 -9.27 -9.41
N ILE A 190 -12.02 -9.66 -9.83
CA ILE A 190 -11.73 -10.95 -10.46
C ILE A 190 -10.67 -11.66 -9.61
N PRO A 191 -11.07 -12.54 -8.68
CA PRO A 191 -10.12 -13.34 -7.92
C PRO A 191 -9.38 -14.32 -8.84
N VAL A 192 -8.06 -14.44 -8.67
CA VAL A 192 -7.22 -15.38 -9.42
C VAL A 192 -6.45 -16.25 -8.44
N LEU A 193 -6.85 -17.52 -8.32
CA LEU A 193 -6.31 -18.46 -7.33
C LEU A 193 -5.37 -19.47 -7.99
N SER A 194 -4.13 -19.56 -7.52
CA SER A 194 -3.11 -20.44 -8.14
C SER A 194 -3.06 -21.85 -7.57
N GLU A 195 -3.59 -22.07 -6.36
CA GLU A 195 -3.47 -23.32 -5.58
C GLU A 195 -4.79 -23.73 -4.91
N GLU A 196 -5.94 -23.17 -5.33
CA GLU A 196 -7.25 -23.57 -4.81
C GLU A 196 -7.65 -24.93 -5.38
N SER A 197 -8.11 -25.83 -4.50
CA SER A 197 -8.58 -27.14 -4.95
C SER A 197 -9.88 -26.99 -5.74
N SER A 198 -10.04 -27.76 -6.81
CA SER A 198 -11.25 -27.74 -7.65
C SER A 198 -12.54 -28.18 -6.94
N THR A 199 -12.46 -28.52 -5.66
CA THR A 199 -13.55 -29.00 -4.80
C THR A 199 -14.07 -27.97 -3.81
N SER A 200 -13.48 -26.79 -3.72
CA SER A 200 -13.94 -25.71 -2.85
C SER A 200 -14.97 -24.87 -3.62
N SER A 201 -16.25 -25.00 -3.25
CA SER A 201 -17.35 -24.10 -3.68
C SER A 201 -17.74 -23.18 -2.54
#